data_AF-A0A1M0CYB1-F1
#
_entry.id   AF-A0A1M0CYB1-F1
#
_cell.length_a   1.000
_cell.length_b   1.000
_cell.length_c   1.000
_cell.angle_alpha   90.00
_cell.angle_beta   90.00
_cell.angle_gamma   90.00
#
_symmetry.space_group_name_H-M   'P 1'
#
loop_
_entity.id
_entity.type
_entity.pdbx_description
1 polymer ?
#
loop_
_entity_poly.entity_id
_entity_poly.type
_entity_poly.pdbx_seq_one_letter_code
_entity_poly.pdbx_strand_id
1 'polypeptide(L)'
;MNLVFILASDNNFFNYGMRLISDINKTFRCIDFTEIDDIVRADFDTNEIYLICDIKNYYAYSLLLSGKSIKCIETNNIRIHHNSIYIHKKKASVSEAINSLNNIEMEILYLFYFHGKSVREISKMTNLSKEKIYYRVSRIKVKLGMKTTRKLPALLRIFFNQTIEPED
;
A
#
# COMPACT_ATOMS: atom_id res chain seq x y z
N MET A 1 -11.01 -22.24 4.83
CA MET A 1 -10.46 -21.11 4.05
C MET A 1 -10.28 -19.99 5.05
N ASN A 2 -9.06 -19.78 5.56
CA ASN A 2 -8.82 -18.84 6.67
C ASN A 2 -8.28 -17.53 6.10
N LEU A 3 -9.19 -16.62 5.80
CA LEU A 3 -8.87 -15.22 5.48
C LEU A 3 -8.26 -14.54 6.71
N VAL A 4 -7.23 -13.72 6.51
CA VAL A 4 -6.58 -12.97 7.60
C VAL A 4 -6.67 -11.49 7.33
N PHE A 5 -7.24 -10.76 8.27
CA PHE A 5 -7.28 -9.31 8.25
C PHE A 5 -6.37 -8.75 9.34
N ILE A 6 -5.31 -8.08 8.91
CA ILE A 6 -4.40 -7.35 9.80
C ILE A 6 -4.92 -5.92 9.92
N LEU A 7 -5.33 -5.51 11.11
CA LEU A 7 -6.04 -4.26 11.36
C LEU A 7 -5.07 -3.12 11.70
N ALA A 8 -4.79 -2.28 10.72
CA ALA A 8 -3.88 -1.12 10.78
C ALA A 8 -4.58 0.23 10.55
N SER A 9 -5.90 0.27 10.76
CA SER A 9 -6.68 1.51 10.75
C SER A 9 -6.57 2.22 12.11
N ASP A 10 -6.56 3.54 12.09
CA ASP A 10 -6.63 4.37 13.31
C ASP A 10 -8.07 4.47 13.84
N ASN A 11 -9.06 3.93 13.11
CA ASN A 11 -10.44 3.89 13.56
C ASN A 11 -10.67 2.70 14.51
N ASN A 12 -10.56 3.00 15.81
CA ASN A 12 -10.77 2.01 16.88
C ASN A 12 -12.14 1.33 16.85
N PHE A 13 -13.21 2.05 16.47
CA PHE A 13 -14.55 1.47 16.38
C PHE A 13 -14.66 0.48 15.22
N PHE A 14 -14.07 0.81 14.06
CA PHE A 14 -14.00 -0.10 12.93
C PHE A 14 -13.22 -1.36 13.29
N ASN A 15 -12.03 -1.24 13.87
CA ASN A 15 -11.21 -2.38 14.27
C ASN A 15 -11.94 -3.27 15.29
N TYR A 16 -12.61 -2.66 16.27
CA TYR A 16 -13.41 -3.39 17.26
C TYR A 16 -14.57 -4.16 16.61
N GLY A 17 -15.31 -3.53 15.70
CA GLY A 17 -16.40 -4.19 14.97
C GLY A 17 -15.91 -5.37 14.14
N MET A 18 -14.78 -5.23 13.45
CA MET A 18 -14.17 -6.32 12.67
C MET A 18 -13.79 -7.52 13.54
N ARG A 19 -13.23 -7.29 14.73
CA ARG A 19 -12.92 -8.36 15.71
C ARG A 19 -14.18 -9.07 16.18
N LEU A 20 -15.19 -8.33 16.61
CA LEU A 20 -16.48 -8.91 17.03
C LEU A 20 -17.09 -9.80 15.95
N ILE A 21 -17.06 -9.34 14.69
CA ILE A 21 -17.59 -10.13 13.59
C ILE A 21 -16.73 -11.37 13.34
N SER A 22 -15.40 -11.28 13.44
CA SER A 22 -14.49 -12.41 13.31
C SER A 22 -14.76 -13.49 14.36
N ASP A 23 -15.05 -13.08 15.61
CA ASP A 23 -15.34 -14.00 16.71
C ASP A 23 -16.67 -14.76 16.49
N ILE A 24 -17.67 -14.07 15.91
CA ILE A 24 -18.97 -14.65 15.57
C ILE A 24 -18.88 -15.50 14.29
N ASN A 25 -18.20 -14.97 13.28
CA ASN A 25 -18.08 -15.51 11.94
C ASN A 25 -16.63 -15.96 11.67
N LYS A 26 -16.37 -17.22 11.99
CA LYS A 26 -15.05 -17.88 11.88
C LYS A 26 -14.56 -18.11 10.44
N THR A 27 -15.14 -17.43 9.45
CA THR A 27 -14.68 -17.48 8.05
C THR A 27 -13.42 -16.65 7.81
N PHE A 28 -13.10 -15.73 8.72
CA PHE A 28 -11.87 -14.94 8.72
C PHE A 28 -11.38 -14.70 10.15
N ARG A 29 -10.08 -14.43 10.30
CA ARG A 29 -9.46 -14.01 11.56
C ARG A 29 -8.98 -12.57 11.48
N CYS A 30 -9.12 -11.82 12.57
CA CYS A 30 -8.52 -10.50 12.73
C CYS A 30 -7.26 -10.57 13.59
N ILE A 31 -6.23 -9.81 13.21
CA ILE A 31 -4.97 -9.65 13.94
C ILE A 31 -4.69 -8.16 14.06
N ASP A 32 -4.27 -7.68 15.23
CA ASP A 32 -3.93 -6.28 15.39
C ASP A 32 -2.56 -5.97 14.74
N PHE A 33 -2.49 -4.83 14.05
CA PHE A 33 -1.25 -4.34 13.48
C PHE A 33 -0.33 -3.83 14.59
N THR A 34 0.92 -4.32 14.63
CA THR A 34 1.99 -3.76 15.46
C THR A 34 2.89 -2.88 14.61
N GLU A 35 3.77 -3.50 13.84
CA GLU A 35 4.70 -2.86 12.93
C GLU A 35 4.76 -3.63 11.61
N ILE A 36 5.16 -2.95 10.53
CA ILE A 36 5.23 -3.56 9.21
C ILE A 36 6.26 -4.70 9.15
N ASP A 37 7.37 -4.59 9.89
CA ASP A 37 8.44 -5.58 9.92
C ASP A 37 7.99 -6.89 10.57
N ASP A 38 7.17 -6.80 11.62
CA ASP A 38 6.59 -7.97 12.29
C ASP A 38 5.68 -8.73 11.33
N ILE A 39 4.89 -7.99 10.55
CA ILE A 39 3.93 -8.57 9.60
C ILE A 39 4.63 -9.23 8.43
N VAL A 40 5.70 -8.64 7.92
CA VAL A 40 6.48 -9.22 6.82
C VAL A 40 7.23 -10.49 7.25
N ARG A 41 7.57 -10.60 8.55
CA ARG A 41 8.25 -11.77 9.13
C ARG A 41 7.29 -12.84 9.66
N ALA A 42 6.02 -12.49 9.87
CA ALA A 42 5.02 -13.42 10.37
C ALA A 42 4.76 -14.53 9.35
N ASP A 43 4.79 -15.77 9.83
CA ASP A 43 4.38 -16.92 9.05
C ASP A 43 2.88 -17.12 9.21
N PHE A 44 2.15 -17.04 8.12
CA PHE A 44 0.71 -17.20 8.10
C PHE A 44 0.37 -18.48 7.33
N ASP A 45 -0.43 -19.36 7.93
CA ASP A 45 -0.88 -20.64 7.34
C ASP A 45 -1.84 -20.50 6.13
N THR A 46 -1.84 -19.35 5.44
CA THR A 46 -2.83 -18.98 4.42
C THR A 46 -2.28 -17.94 3.46
N ASN A 47 -2.69 -18.06 2.19
CA ASN A 47 -2.26 -17.16 1.12
C ASN A 47 -3.19 -15.94 0.96
N GLU A 48 -4.29 -15.86 1.73
CA GLU A 48 -5.26 -14.75 1.65
C GLU A 48 -5.14 -13.82 2.86
N ILE A 49 -4.06 -13.05 2.87
CA ILE A 49 -3.74 -12.10 3.94
C ILE A 49 -3.96 -10.68 3.42
N TYR A 50 -4.74 -9.91 4.17
CA TYR A 50 -5.00 -8.52 3.84
C TYR A 50 -4.64 -7.59 4.99
N LEU A 51 -3.90 -6.53 4.67
CA LEU A 51 -3.63 -5.43 5.59
C LEU A 51 -4.70 -4.36 5.40
N ILE A 52 -5.53 -4.17 6.41
CA ILE A 52 -6.63 -3.21 6.41
C ILE A 52 -6.14 -1.90 7.01
N CYS A 53 -6.17 -0.81 6.25
CA CYS A 53 -5.61 0.47 6.68
C CYS A 53 -6.44 1.65 6.17
N ASP A 54 -6.26 2.82 6.78
CA ASP A 54 -6.90 4.04 6.29
C ASP A 54 -6.24 4.52 5.00
N ILE A 55 -6.97 5.30 4.21
CA ILE A 55 -6.49 5.86 2.92
C ILE A 55 -5.13 6.54 3.03
N LYS A 56 -4.90 7.28 4.13
CA LYS A 56 -3.63 7.98 4.39
C LYS A 56 -2.42 7.05 4.50
N ASN A 57 -2.63 5.80 4.91
CA ASN A 57 -1.59 4.79 5.10
C ASN A 57 -1.59 3.73 3.98
N TYR A 58 -2.73 3.56 3.29
CA TYR A 58 -2.95 2.55 2.23
C TYR A 58 -1.82 2.49 1.23
N TYR A 59 -1.42 3.65 0.71
CA TYR A 59 -0.39 3.72 -0.31
C TYR A 59 1.00 3.40 0.21
N ALA A 60 1.34 3.91 1.40
CA ALA A 60 2.63 3.65 2.02
C ALA A 60 2.81 2.14 2.27
N TYR A 61 1.79 1.51 2.85
CA TYR A 61 1.82 0.07 3.11
C TYR A 61 1.74 -0.76 1.83
N SER A 62 0.94 -0.35 0.83
CA SER A 62 0.87 -1.05 -0.47
C SER A 62 2.24 -1.13 -1.15
N LEU A 63 3.03 -0.06 -1.01
CA LEU A 63 4.38 -0.01 -1.55
C LEU A 63 5.34 -0.89 -0.74
N LEU A 64 5.33 -0.80 0.59
CA LEU A 64 6.17 -1.61 1.47
C LEU A 64 5.91 -3.13 1.32
N LEU A 65 4.67 -3.50 1.01
CA LEU A 65 4.25 -4.88 0.79
C LEU A 65 4.27 -5.30 -0.69
N SER A 66 4.77 -4.47 -1.59
CA SER A 66 4.87 -4.84 -3.00
C SER A 66 5.76 -6.08 -3.18
N GLY A 67 5.27 -7.05 -3.96
CA GLY A 67 5.93 -8.35 -4.15
C GLY A 67 5.82 -9.31 -2.95
N LYS A 68 5.10 -8.95 -1.88
CA LYS A 68 4.75 -9.85 -0.78
C LYS A 68 3.39 -10.51 -1.02
N SER A 69 3.10 -11.58 -0.27
CA SER A 69 1.80 -12.28 -0.29
C SER A 69 0.66 -11.48 0.34
N ILE A 70 0.98 -10.36 1.02
CA ILE A 70 0.03 -9.55 1.78
C ILE A 70 -0.51 -8.42 0.90
N LYS A 71 -1.84 -8.31 0.82
CA LYS A 71 -2.52 -7.29 0.02
C LYS A 71 -3.08 -6.18 0.89
N CYS A 72 -2.77 -4.93 0.59
CA CYS A 72 -3.42 -3.81 1.28
C CYS A 72 -4.85 -3.61 0.81
N ILE A 73 -5.73 -3.29 1.75
CA ILE A 73 -7.11 -2.86 1.52
C ILE A 73 -7.37 -1.61 2.35
N GLU A 74 -7.94 -0.59 1.71
CA GLU A 74 -8.44 0.58 2.42
C GLU A 74 -9.76 0.27 3.15
N THR A 75 -9.94 0.80 4.35
CA THR A 75 -11.18 0.66 5.16
C THR A 75 -12.46 0.97 4.38
N ASN A 76 -12.49 2.00 3.54
CA ASN A 76 -13.67 2.37 2.74
C ASN A 76 -14.08 1.32 1.70
N ASN A 77 -13.18 0.39 1.35
CA ASN A 77 -13.50 -0.72 0.43
C ASN A 77 -14.07 -1.93 1.16
N ILE A 78 -14.23 -1.87 2.48
CA ILE A 78 -14.81 -2.92 3.31
C ILE A 78 -16.25 -2.53 3.65
N ARG A 79 -17.19 -3.39 3.28
CA ARG A 79 -18.58 -3.29 3.74
C ARG A 79 -18.89 -4.43 4.69
N ILE A 80 -19.54 -4.08 5.78
CA ILE A 80 -20.05 -5.03 6.77
C ILE A 80 -21.57 -5.11 6.58
N HIS A 81 -22.07 -6.33 6.38
CA HIS A 81 -23.51 -6.56 6.24
C HIS A 81 -23.85 -7.97 6.75
N HIS A 82 -24.86 -8.09 7.63
CA HIS A 82 -25.29 -9.34 8.26
C HIS A 82 -24.11 -10.22 8.75
N ASN A 83 -23.23 -9.65 9.57
CA ASN A 83 -22.04 -10.33 10.13
C ASN A 83 -21.11 -10.93 9.06
N SER A 84 -21.18 -10.44 7.84
CA SER A 84 -20.32 -10.83 6.71
C SER A 84 -19.58 -9.61 6.18
N ILE A 85 -18.39 -9.85 5.63
CA ILE A 85 -17.53 -8.81 5.09
C ILE A 85 -17.47 -8.94 3.57
N TYR A 86 -17.61 -7.80 2.90
CA TYR A 86 -17.51 -7.67 1.45
C TYR A 86 -16.38 -6.70 1.11
N ILE A 87 -15.45 -7.14 0.26
CA ILE A 87 -14.31 -6.34 -0.21
C ILE A 87 -14.57 -5.87 -1.64
N HIS A 88 -14.59 -4.55 -1.84
CA HIS A 88 -14.63 -3.95 -3.17
C HIS A 88 -13.23 -3.91 -3.79
N LYS A 89 -13.03 -4.70 -4.86
CA LYS A 89 -11.71 -4.84 -5.53
C LYS A 89 -11.30 -3.64 -6.40
N LYS A 90 -12.16 -2.62 -6.57
CA LYS A 90 -12.03 -1.58 -7.62
C LYS A 90 -10.79 -0.67 -7.45
N LYS A 91 -10.20 -0.54 -6.25
CA LYS A 91 -8.96 0.25 -6.01
C LYS A 91 -7.63 -0.53 -6.19
N ALA A 92 -7.68 -1.76 -6.69
CA ALA A 92 -6.50 -2.60 -6.94
C ALA A 92 -5.52 -2.05 -8.01
N SER A 93 -5.93 -1.06 -8.81
CA SER A 93 -5.13 -0.48 -9.91
C SER A 93 -3.80 0.15 -9.47
N VAL A 94 -3.73 0.69 -8.25
CA VAL A 94 -2.49 1.28 -7.73
C VAL A 94 -1.49 0.20 -7.31
N SER A 95 -1.98 -0.93 -6.78
CA SER A 95 -1.15 -2.09 -6.48
C SER A 95 -0.54 -2.66 -7.77
N GLU A 96 -1.32 -2.76 -8.84
CA GLU A 96 -0.82 -3.18 -10.16
C GLU A 96 0.24 -2.22 -10.73
N ALA A 97 0.02 -0.90 -10.62
CA ALA A 97 0.99 0.09 -11.07
C ALA A 97 2.31 0.03 -10.26
N ILE A 98 2.23 -0.17 -8.94
CA ILE A 98 3.40 -0.36 -8.06
C ILE A 98 4.12 -1.68 -8.39
N ASN A 99 3.37 -2.78 -8.56
CA ASN A 99 3.93 -4.09 -8.90
C ASN A 99 4.59 -4.12 -10.28
N SER A 100 4.31 -3.15 -11.16
CA SER A 100 4.98 -3.01 -12.45
C SER A 100 6.41 -2.45 -12.35
N LEU A 101 6.80 -1.92 -11.18
CA LEU A 101 8.14 -1.36 -10.94
C LEU A 101 9.16 -2.48 -10.72
N ASN A 102 10.35 -2.36 -11.31
CA ASN A 102 11.47 -3.26 -10.95
C ASN A 102 12.15 -2.82 -9.66
N ASN A 103 13.04 -3.66 -9.12
CA ASN A 103 13.73 -3.42 -7.84
C ASN A 103 14.44 -2.06 -7.78
N ILE A 104 15.13 -1.65 -8.85
CA ILE A 104 15.82 -0.35 -8.91
C ILE A 104 14.81 0.80 -8.92
N GLU A 105 13.71 0.65 -9.64
CA GLU A 105 12.63 1.66 -9.69
C GLU A 105 11.92 1.78 -8.34
N MET A 106 11.69 0.66 -7.64
CA MET A 106 11.15 0.65 -6.28
C MET A 106 12.11 1.31 -5.28
N GLU A 107 13.41 1.00 -5.34
CA GLU A 107 14.41 1.61 -4.46
C GLU A 107 14.49 3.13 -4.66
N ILE A 108 14.52 3.59 -5.92
CA ILE A 108 14.51 5.02 -6.25
C ILE A 108 13.21 5.67 -5.75
N LEU A 109 12.06 5.03 -5.96
CA LEU A 109 10.77 5.51 -5.48
C LEU A 109 10.77 5.68 -3.95
N TYR A 110 11.28 4.68 -3.24
CA TYR A 110 11.35 4.65 -1.78
C TYR A 110 12.23 5.78 -1.22
N LEU A 111 13.44 5.94 -1.76
CA LEU A 111 14.38 6.99 -1.36
C LEU A 111 13.83 8.41 -1.62
N PHE A 112 13.12 8.61 -2.73
CA PHE A 112 12.49 9.89 -3.01
C PHE A 112 11.29 10.18 -2.11
N TYR A 113 10.40 9.20 -1.92
CA TYR A 113 9.11 9.43 -1.29
C TYR A 113 9.17 9.43 0.23
N PHE A 114 9.76 8.39 0.82
CA PHE A 114 9.79 8.23 2.27
C PHE A 114 10.96 8.96 2.91
N HIS A 115 12.12 8.95 2.26
CA HIS A 115 13.34 9.53 2.83
C HIS A 115 13.66 10.94 2.33
N GLY A 116 12.86 11.48 1.41
CA GLY A 116 13.04 12.84 0.89
C GLY A 116 14.41 13.10 0.25
N LYS A 117 15.09 12.06 -0.24
CA LYS A 117 16.46 12.16 -0.75
C LYS A 117 16.51 12.90 -2.09
N SER A 118 17.54 13.70 -2.27
CA SER A 118 17.85 14.33 -3.55
C SER A 118 18.46 13.34 -4.55
N VAL A 119 18.41 13.63 -5.85
CA VAL A 119 19.07 12.83 -6.90
C VAL A 119 20.56 12.62 -6.59
N ARG A 120 21.23 13.61 -5.99
CA ARG A 120 22.64 13.53 -5.61
C ARG A 120 22.87 12.50 -4.51
N GLU A 121 22.00 12.46 -3.50
CA GLU A 121 22.08 11.47 -2.42
C GLU A 121 21.75 10.07 -2.93
N ILE A 122 20.71 9.93 -3.75
CA ILE A 122 20.32 8.64 -4.34
C ILE A 122 21.43 8.10 -5.24
N SER A 123 22.09 8.96 -6.02
CA SER A 123 23.25 8.59 -6.86
C SER A 123 24.37 7.97 -6.04
N LYS A 124 24.63 8.50 -4.83
CA LYS A 124 25.62 7.93 -3.91
C LYS A 124 25.16 6.63 -3.27
N MET A 125 23.88 6.53 -2.91
CA MET A 125 23.33 5.35 -2.23
C MET A 125 23.20 4.14 -3.16
N THR A 126 22.85 4.38 -4.43
CA THR A 126 22.58 3.33 -5.43
C THR A 126 23.75 3.07 -6.37
N ASN A 127 24.85 3.83 -6.26
CA ASN A 127 25.95 3.87 -7.23
C ASN A 127 25.53 4.11 -8.69
N LEU A 128 24.35 4.70 -8.92
CA LEU A 128 23.85 5.07 -10.25
C LEU A 128 24.27 6.50 -10.62
N SER A 129 24.49 6.74 -11.90
CA SER A 129 24.67 8.12 -12.40
C SER A 129 23.37 8.92 -12.25
N LYS A 130 23.49 10.25 -12.16
CA LYS A 130 22.32 11.13 -12.03
C LYS A 130 21.39 10.99 -13.24
N GLU A 131 21.95 10.85 -14.44
CA GLU A 131 21.22 10.66 -15.70
C GLU A 131 20.41 9.38 -15.67
N LYS A 132 21.00 8.27 -15.18
CA LYS A 132 20.28 7.01 -14.99
C LYS A 132 19.14 7.16 -13.99
N ILE A 133 19.32 7.92 -12.91
CA ILE A 133 18.24 8.18 -11.94
C ILE A 133 17.12 9.00 -12.59
N TYR A 134 17.43 10.08 -13.30
CA TYR A 134 16.42 10.88 -14.01
C TYR A 134 15.63 10.03 -15.03
N TYR A 135 16.32 9.17 -15.77
CA TYR A 135 15.68 8.23 -16.68
C TYR A 135 14.71 7.29 -15.96
N ARG A 136 15.11 6.70 -14.83
CA ARG A 136 14.25 5.82 -14.03
C ARG A 136 13.07 6.56 -13.41
N VAL A 137 13.27 7.80 -12.95
CA VAL A 137 12.18 8.67 -12.48
C VAL A 137 11.13 8.88 -13.57
N SER A 138 11.55 9.15 -14.80
CA SER A 138 10.61 9.29 -15.93
C SER A 138 9.84 8.00 -16.20
N ARG A 139 10.50 6.83 -16.10
CA ARG A 139 9.81 5.54 -16.25
C ARG A 139 8.80 5.26 -15.14
N ILE A 140 9.15 5.56 -13.89
CA ILE A 140 8.24 5.43 -12.73
C ILE A 140 7.00 6.27 -12.98
N LYS A 141 7.15 7.54 -13.37
CA LYS A 141 6.01 8.41 -13.69
C LYS A 141 5.10 7.80 -14.76
N VAL A 142 5.66 7.30 -15.85
CA VAL A 142 4.88 6.68 -16.94
C VAL A 142 4.11 5.45 -16.43
N LYS A 143 4.75 4.58 -15.64
CA LYS A 143 4.12 3.39 -15.06
C LYS A 143 3.02 3.72 -14.06
N LEU A 144 3.15 4.83 -13.33
CA LEU A 144 2.12 5.36 -12.44
C LEU A 144 1.07 6.22 -13.18
N GLY A 145 1.08 6.27 -14.52
CA GLY A 145 0.12 7.05 -15.31
C GLY A 145 0.31 8.57 -15.26
N MET A 146 1.42 9.05 -14.72
CA MET A 146 1.69 10.48 -14.52
C MET A 146 2.29 11.12 -15.78
N LYS A 147 1.49 11.91 -16.50
CA LYS A 147 1.92 12.64 -17.71
C LYS A 147 2.34 14.08 -17.42
N THR A 148 3.36 14.31 -16.59
CA THR A 148 3.71 15.68 -16.14
C THR A 148 5.20 15.91 -15.83
N THR A 149 5.64 17.13 -16.11
CA THR A 149 7.00 17.65 -15.88
C THR A 149 7.31 17.92 -14.40
N ARG A 150 6.29 17.94 -13.53
CA ARG A 150 6.45 18.18 -12.09
C ARG A 150 7.41 17.17 -11.44
N LYS A 151 8.07 17.59 -10.36
CA LYS A 151 9.02 16.72 -9.63
C LYS A 151 8.29 15.49 -9.07
N LEU A 152 8.94 14.33 -9.14
CA LEU A 152 8.37 13.06 -8.68
C LEU A 152 7.82 13.13 -7.24
N PRO A 153 8.51 13.73 -6.25
CA PRO A 153 7.95 13.85 -4.90
C PRO A 153 6.60 14.58 -4.82
N ALA A 154 6.40 15.61 -5.63
CA ALA A 154 5.12 16.33 -5.67
C ALA A 154 4.02 15.49 -6.31
N LEU A 155 4.36 14.68 -7.31
CA LEU A 155 3.43 13.77 -7.97
C LEU A 155 3.07 12.58 -7.12
N LEU A 156 4.02 12.04 -6.38
CA LEU A 156 3.77 10.97 -5.42
C LEU A 156 2.89 11.48 -4.27
N ARG A 157 3.09 12.71 -3.79
CA ARG A 157 2.15 13.33 -2.84
C ARG A 157 0.74 13.43 -3.40
N ILE A 158 0.57 13.84 -4.66
CA ILE A 158 -0.77 13.91 -5.27
C ILE A 158 -1.36 12.50 -5.47
N PHE A 159 -0.57 11.57 -6.00
CA PHE A 159 -1.00 10.20 -6.30
C PHE A 159 -1.32 9.38 -5.05
N PHE A 160 -0.60 9.63 -3.95
CA PHE A 160 -0.79 8.94 -2.68
C PHE A 160 -1.65 9.72 -1.67
N ASN A 161 -1.90 11.02 -1.87
CA ASN A 161 -2.84 11.81 -1.03
C ASN A 161 -4.12 12.16 -1.79
N GLN A 162 -4.47 11.46 -2.87
CA GLN A 162 -5.77 11.61 -3.51
C GLN A 162 -6.86 11.14 -2.53
N THR A 163 -7.40 12.07 -1.75
CA THR A 163 -8.80 12.01 -1.31
C THR A 163 -9.64 11.92 -2.56
N ILE A 164 -10.20 10.73 -2.79
CA ILE A 164 -11.19 10.52 -3.83
C ILE A 164 -12.48 11.12 -3.30
N GLU A 165 -12.95 12.21 -3.92
CA GLU A 165 -14.32 12.67 -3.73
C GLU A 165 -15.26 11.53 -4.14
N PRO A 166 -16.30 11.21 -3.35
CA PRO A 166 -17.28 10.21 -3.74
C PRO A 166 -17.93 10.63 -5.07
N GLU A 167 -18.02 9.71 -6.02
CA GLU A 167 -18.94 9.87 -7.16
C GLU A 167 -20.37 9.88 -6.59
N ASP A 168 -21.14 10.91 -6.95
CA ASP A 168 -22.58 11.05 -6.65
C ASP A 168 -23.41 9.87 -7.17
#